data_AF-A0A382JWV4-F1
#
_entry.id   AF-A0A382JWV4-F1
#
_cell.length_a   1.000
_cell.length_b   1.000
_cell.length_c   1.000
_cell.angle_alpha   90.00
_cell.angle_beta   90.00
_cell.angle_gamma   90.00
#
_symmetry.space_group_name_H-M   'P 1'
#
loop_
_entity.id
_entity.type
_entity.pdbx_description
1 polymer ?
#
loop_
_entity_poly.entity_id
_entity_poly.type
_entity_poly.pdbx_seq_one_letter_code
_entity_poly.pdbx_strand_id
1 'polypeptide(L)'
;MEKQEYLSQSKYAEHRNVTKGYIGRLIKEGRLHLIKGKLNVAMSDAELDNKSNDDKAPNYWREKALHEKAKRELAELDLKLKQDQLVEVDQVGEHLDKIFSAVRQRLLATPSKIAPLVHAEESVGGARIVEEGQ
;
A
#
# COMPACT_ATOMS: atom_id res chain seq x y z
N MET A 1 -31.25 34.14 25.87
CA MET A 1 -30.44 33.63 26.99
C MET A 1 -30.91 32.21 27.27
N GLU A 2 -30.09 31.21 26.96
CA GLU A 2 -30.43 29.82 27.27
C GLU A 2 -30.63 29.66 28.78
N LYS A 3 -31.75 29.04 29.16
CA LYS A 3 -32.13 28.84 30.55
C LYS A 3 -31.17 27.80 31.12
N GLN A 4 -30.25 28.22 31.99
CA GLN A 4 -29.33 27.30 32.66
C GLN A 4 -30.12 26.43 33.63
N GLU A 5 -30.52 25.25 33.16
CA GLU A 5 -31.20 24.26 33.98
C GLU A 5 -30.17 23.47 34.80
N TYR A 6 -30.43 23.37 36.11
CA TYR A 6 -29.58 22.64 37.05
C TYR A 6 -30.30 21.37 37.51
N LEU A 7 -29.81 20.22 37.07
CA LEU A 7 -30.39 18.91 37.38
C LEU A 7 -29.53 18.14 38.37
N SER A 8 -30.15 17.27 39.17
CA SER A 8 -29.41 16.28 39.94
C SER A 8 -28.76 15.26 39.00
N GLN A 9 -27.71 14.56 39.44
CA GLN A 9 -27.02 13.57 38.62
C GLN A 9 -27.96 12.49 38.05
N SER A 10 -28.91 11.98 38.86
CA SER A 10 -29.88 10.98 38.40
C SER A 10 -30.79 11.54 37.31
N LYS A 11 -31.32 12.76 37.52
CA LYS A 11 -32.25 13.39 36.58
C LYS A 11 -31.56 13.83 35.28
N TYR A 12 -30.30 14.23 35.36
CA TYR A 12 -29.47 14.52 34.19
C TYR A 12 -29.15 13.24 33.39
N ALA A 13 -28.87 12.13 34.09
CA ALA A 13 -28.63 10.84 33.46
C ALA A 13 -29.88 10.35 32.70
N GLU A 14 -31.07 10.49 33.30
CA GLU A 14 -32.36 10.22 32.64
C GLU A 14 -32.60 11.13 31.43
N HIS A 15 -32.33 12.44 31.56
CA HIS A 15 -32.48 13.41 30.46
C HIS A 15 -31.64 13.07 29.23
N ARG A 16 -30.40 12.59 29.43
CA ARG A 16 -29.48 12.21 28.35
C ARG A 16 -29.57 10.73 27.97
N ASN A 17 -30.49 9.97 28.58
CA ASN A 17 -30.65 8.54 28.39
C ASN A 17 -29.34 7.73 28.62
N VAL A 18 -28.56 8.13 29.63
CA VAL A 18 -27.30 7.49 30.04
C VAL A 18 -27.38 6.98 31.47
N THR A 19 -26.44 6.12 31.87
CA THR A 19 -26.43 5.58 33.24
C THR A 19 -25.89 6.62 34.24
N LYS A 20 -26.45 6.63 35.45
CA LYS A 20 -25.95 7.46 36.57
C LYS A 20 -24.47 7.18 36.87
N GLY A 21 -24.04 5.92 36.75
CA GLY A 21 -22.64 5.52 36.92
C GLY A 21 -21.71 6.15 35.89
N TYR A 22 -22.16 6.30 34.63
CA TYR A 22 -21.41 6.99 33.58
C TYR A 22 -21.18 8.47 33.91
N ILE A 23 -22.22 9.18 34.38
CA ILE A 23 -22.11 10.57 34.85
C ILE A 23 -21.20 10.68 36.08
N GLY A 24 -21.34 9.77 37.05
CA GLY A 24 -20.48 9.75 38.24
C GLY A 24 -18.99 9.53 37.91
N ARG A 25 -18.70 8.67 36.92
CA ARG A 25 -17.33 8.48 36.42
C ARG A 25 -16.76 9.76 35.80
N LEU A 26 -17.55 10.47 35.00
CA LEU A 26 -17.10 11.73 34.38
C LEU A 26 -16.86 12.86 35.39
N ILE A 27 -17.63 12.88 36.48
CA ILE A 27 -17.40 13.78 37.60
C ILE A 27 -16.09 13.43 38.31
N LYS A 28 -15.82 12.14 38.54
CA LYS A 28 -14.56 11.65 39.14
C LYS A 28 -13.35 11.96 38.27
N GLU A 29 -13.50 11.90 36.95
CA GLU A 29 -12.49 12.28 35.96
C GLU A 29 -12.30 13.80 35.85
N GLY A 30 -13.06 14.61 36.60
CA GLY A 30 -12.98 16.08 36.57
C GLY A 30 -13.55 16.72 35.30
N ARG A 31 -14.24 15.94 34.46
CA ARG A 31 -14.81 16.41 33.19
C ARG A 31 -16.15 17.11 33.36
N LEU A 32 -16.95 16.66 34.33
CA LEU A 32 -18.21 17.31 34.69
C LEU A 32 -18.10 17.91 36.08
N HIS A 33 -18.47 19.18 36.21
CA HIS A 33 -18.39 19.92 37.46
C HIS A 33 -19.76 20.04 38.11
N LEU A 34 -19.80 19.78 39.42
CA LEU A 34 -20.99 19.97 40.24
C LEU A 34 -21.00 21.39 40.81
N ILE A 35 -22.08 22.13 40.59
CA ILE A 35 -22.32 23.43 41.19
C ILE A 35 -23.42 23.26 42.24
N LYS A 36 -23.09 23.47 43.52
CA LYS A 36 -24.02 23.27 44.65
C LYS A 36 -24.72 21.89 44.62
N GLY A 37 -23.99 20.85 44.20
CA GLY A 37 -24.50 19.47 44.10
C GLY A 37 -25.37 19.15 42.87
N LYS A 38 -25.48 20.06 41.90
CA LYS A 38 -26.25 19.88 40.65
C LYS A 38 -25.39 20.11 39.41
N LEU A 39 -25.76 19.48 38.30
CA LEU A 39 -25.11 19.64 37.00
C LEU A 39 -25.87 20.69 36.18
N ASN A 40 -25.13 21.55 35.50
CA ASN A 40 -25.68 22.44 34.49
C ASN A 40 -25.85 21.64 33.18
N VAL A 41 -27.08 21.57 32.67
CA VAL A 41 -27.43 20.75 31.49
C VAL A 41 -26.65 21.20 30.25
N ALA A 42 -26.67 22.50 29.93
CA ALA A 42 -26.07 23.03 28.71
C ALA A 42 -24.54 22.84 28.69
N MET A 43 -23.88 23.13 29.81
CA MET A 43 -22.43 22.92 29.95
C MET A 43 -22.06 21.44 29.87
N SER A 44 -22.84 20.58 30.55
CA SER A 44 -22.53 19.15 30.58
C SER A 44 -22.78 18.48 29.23
N ASP A 45 -23.80 18.90 28.49
CA ASP A 45 -24.08 18.42 27.14
C ASP A 45 -22.97 18.85 26.16
N ALA A 46 -22.47 20.09 26.26
CA ALA A 46 -21.34 20.55 25.43
C ALA A 46 -20.05 19.75 25.69
N GLU A 47 -19.74 19.45 26.95
CA GLU A 47 -18.57 18.63 27.33
C GLU A 47 -18.70 17.16 26.86
N LEU A 48 -19.91 16.63 26.84
CA LEU A 48 -20.20 15.28 26.36
C LEU A 48 -20.16 15.19 24.84
N ASP A 49 -20.68 16.19 24.13
CA ASP A 49 -20.71 16.19 22.67
C ASP A 49 -19.31 16.44 22.08
N ASN A 50 -18.45 17.19 22.77
CA ASN A 50 -17.02 17.29 22.44
C ASN A 50 -16.27 15.95 22.56
N LYS A 51 -16.76 15.00 23.38
CA LYS A 51 -16.14 13.69 23.54
C LYS A 51 -16.20 12.83 22.27
N SER A 52 -17.19 13.05 21.40
CA SER A 52 -17.28 12.31 20.13
C SER A 52 -16.01 12.48 19.26
N ASN A 53 -15.19 13.51 19.53
CA ASN A 53 -13.96 13.80 18.79
C ASN A 53 -12.68 13.37 19.53
N ASP A 54 -12.79 12.77 20.73
CA ASP A 54 -11.64 12.43 21.60
C ASP A 54 -11.43 10.92 21.79
N ASP A 55 -11.95 10.10 20.89
CA ASP A 55 -11.43 8.74 20.60
C ASP A 55 -10.07 8.81 19.86
N LYS A 56 -9.19 9.73 20.26
CA LYS A 56 -7.82 9.92 19.74
C LYS A 56 -6.80 8.99 20.38
N ALA A 57 -7.24 7.87 20.94
CA ALA A 57 -6.35 6.74 21.14
C ALA A 57 -6.63 5.75 20.01
N PRO A 58 -5.74 5.61 19.02
CA PRO A 58 -5.84 4.54 18.04
C PRO A 58 -6.04 3.23 18.79
N ASN A 59 -7.16 2.56 18.54
CA ASN A 59 -7.46 1.30 19.18
C ASN A 59 -6.31 0.33 18.83
N TYR A 60 -5.48 -0.02 19.82
CA TYR A 60 -4.22 -0.75 19.61
C TYR A 60 -4.39 -1.99 18.73
N TRP A 61 -5.53 -2.68 18.87
CA TRP A 61 -5.90 -3.84 18.06
C TRP A 61 -6.15 -3.51 16.59
N ARG A 62 -6.77 -2.36 16.31
CA ARG A 62 -7.01 -1.86 14.95
C ARG A 62 -5.71 -1.46 14.27
N GLU A 63 -4.84 -0.77 14.99
CA GLU A 63 -3.53 -0.37 14.48
C GLU A 63 -2.64 -1.59 14.19
N LYS A 64 -2.66 -2.57 15.11
CA LYS A 64 -1.93 -3.84 14.95
C LYS A 64 -2.43 -4.64 13.74
N ALA A 65 -3.75 -4.68 13.50
CA ALA A 65 -4.33 -5.35 12.35
C ALA A 65 -3.94 -4.67 11.02
N LEU A 66 -3.93 -3.33 10.98
CA LEU A 66 -3.47 -2.58 9.81
C LEU A 66 -1.99 -2.81 9.52
N HIS A 67 -1.16 -2.77 10.56
CA HIS A 67 0.27 -3.03 10.43
C HIS A 67 0.57 -4.46 9.94
N GLU A 68 -0.17 -5.46 10.44
CA GLU A 68 -0.02 -6.84 9.99
C GLU A 68 -0.48 -7.03 8.54
N LYS A 69 -1.57 -6.37 8.12
CA LYS A 69 -2.03 -6.36 6.73
C LYS A 69 -0.99 -5.76 5.79
N ALA A 70 -0.45 -4.59 6.12
CA ALA A 70 0.59 -3.93 5.32
C ALA A 70 1.85 -4.80 5.20
N LYS A 71 2.25 -5.47 6.28
CA LYS A 71 3.38 -6.40 6.27
C LYS A 71 3.15 -7.61 5.35
N ARG A 72 1.92 -8.13 5.29
CA ARG A 72 1.56 -9.22 4.37
C ARG A 72 1.58 -8.78 2.92
N GLU A 73 1.04 -7.60 2.63
CA GLU A 73 1.04 -7.04 1.27
C GLU A 73 2.47 -6.82 0.76
N LEU A 74 3.39 -6.32 1.61
CA LEU A 74 4.81 -6.24 1.28
C LEU A 74 5.43 -7.61 1.00
N ALA A 75 5.14 -8.60 1.85
CA ALA A 75 5.66 -9.95 1.68
C ALA A 75 5.11 -10.62 0.39
N GLU A 76 3.87 -10.37 0.01
CA GLU A 76 3.29 -10.85 -1.25
C GLU A 76 3.93 -10.19 -2.47
N LEU A 77 4.21 -8.89 -2.41
CA LEU A 77 4.93 -8.18 -3.46
C LEU A 77 6.36 -8.71 -3.61
N ASP A 78 7.08 -8.94 -2.51
CA ASP A 78 8.41 -9.54 -2.51
C ASP A 78 8.40 -10.98 -3.05
N LEU A 79 7.35 -11.75 -2.77
CA LEU A 79 7.18 -13.10 -3.29
C LEU A 79 6.95 -13.07 -4.81
N LYS A 80 6.13 -12.14 -5.30
CA LYS A 80 5.92 -11.91 -6.74
C LYS A 80 7.19 -11.44 -7.46
N LEU A 81 7.99 -10.59 -6.81
CA LEU A 81 9.30 -10.17 -7.33
C LEU A 81 10.24 -11.38 -7.49
N LYS A 82 10.29 -12.26 -6.47
CA LYS A 82 11.13 -13.48 -6.48
C LYS A 82 10.62 -14.58 -7.43
N GLN A 83 9.38 -14.50 -7.89
CA GLN A 83 8.79 -15.44 -8.86
C GLN A 83 9.14 -15.11 -10.33
N ASP A 84 10.17 -14.29 -10.58
CA ASP A 84 10.70 -13.99 -11.93
C ASP A 84 9.66 -13.35 -12.89
N GLN A 85 8.61 -12.70 -12.35
CA GLN A 85 7.63 -11.95 -13.15
C GLN A 85 7.93 -10.45 -13.26
N LEU A 86 8.93 -9.95 -12.53
CA LEU A 86 9.41 -8.57 -12.64
C LEU A 86 10.84 -8.58 -13.15
N VAL A 87 11.03 -8.11 -14.37
CA VAL A 87 12.36 -7.79 -14.90
C VAL A 87 12.48 -6.27 -14.89
N GLU A 88 13.54 -5.74 -14.27
CA GLU A 88 13.83 -4.31 -14.34
C GLU A 88 13.99 -3.88 -15.81
N VAL A 89 13.42 -2.73 -16.17
CA VAL A 89 13.37 -2.24 -17.55
C VAL A 89 14.78 -2.13 -18.15
N ASP A 90 15.77 -1.78 -17.33
CA ASP A 90 17.17 -1.67 -17.74
C ASP A 90 17.79 -3.03 -18.10
N GLN A 91 17.38 -4.13 -17.44
CA GLN A 91 17.86 -5.48 -17.76
C GLN A 91 17.32 -5.99 -19.09
N VAL A 92 16.11 -5.57 -19.50
CA VAL A 92 15.55 -5.93 -20.81
C VAL A 92 16.38 -5.31 -21.93
N GLY A 93 16.82 -4.06 -21.76
CA GLY A 93 17.69 -3.37 -22.72
C GLY A 93 19.01 -4.10 -22.92
N GLU A 94 19.72 -4.41 -21.82
CA GLU A 94 20.99 -5.14 -21.89
C GLU A 94 20.85 -6.52 -22.55
N HIS A 95 19.73 -7.22 -22.31
CA HIS A 95 19.51 -8.54 -22.89
C HIS A 95 19.23 -8.46 -24.40
N LEU A 96 18.44 -7.46 -24.83
CA LEU A 96 18.22 -7.19 -26.24
C LEU A 96 19.52 -6.82 -26.95
N ASP A 97 20.35 -5.97 -26.35
CA ASP A 97 21.65 -5.58 -26.94
C ASP A 97 22.59 -6.78 -27.11
N LYS A 98 22.60 -7.71 -26.14
CA LYS A 98 23.37 -8.97 -26.26
C LYS A 98 22.85 -9.84 -27.41
N ILE A 99 21.53 -9.98 -27.55
CA ILE A 99 20.91 -10.75 -28.64
C ILE A 99 21.23 -10.10 -29.99
N PHE A 100 21.01 -8.79 -30.13
CA PHE A 100 21.29 -8.06 -31.37
C PHE A 100 22.78 -8.09 -31.74
N SER A 101 23.67 -7.97 -30.77
CA SER A 101 25.11 -8.10 -30.99
C SER A 101 25.48 -9.49 -31.52
N ALA A 102 24.92 -10.55 -30.93
CA ALA A 102 25.16 -11.92 -31.39
C ALA A 102 24.62 -12.18 -32.81
N VAL A 103 23.43 -11.65 -33.13
CA VAL A 103 22.85 -11.73 -34.48
C VAL A 103 23.71 -10.96 -35.48
N ARG A 104 24.14 -9.74 -35.16
CA ARG A 104 25.02 -8.92 -36.00
C ARG A 104 26.36 -9.62 -36.26
N GLN A 105 26.98 -10.17 -35.22
CA GLN A 105 28.23 -10.91 -35.35
C GLN A 105 28.07 -12.15 -36.24
N ARG A 106 26.96 -12.88 -36.10
CA ARG A 106 26.67 -14.01 -36.99
C ARG A 106 26.49 -13.57 -38.43
N LEU A 107 25.65 -12.55 -38.68
CA LEU A 107 25.39 -12.04 -40.03
C LEU A 107 26.69 -11.59 -40.72
N LEU A 108 27.56 -10.87 -40.02
CA LEU A 108 28.85 -10.40 -40.56
C LEU A 108 29.88 -11.52 -40.72
N ALA A 109 29.80 -12.58 -39.91
CA ALA A 109 30.70 -13.72 -40.02
C ALA A 109 30.30 -14.69 -41.14
N THR A 110 29.05 -14.68 -41.59
CA THR A 110 28.55 -15.58 -42.64
C THR A 110 29.30 -15.39 -43.97
N PRO A 111 29.47 -14.16 -44.52
CA PRO A 111 30.27 -13.94 -45.74
C PRO A 111 31.70 -14.44 -45.61
N SER A 112 32.36 -14.23 -44.47
CA SER A 112 33.74 -14.68 -44.24
C SER A 112 33.88 -16.21 -44.19
N LYS A 113 32.80 -16.93 -43.83
CA LYS A 113 32.78 -18.40 -43.80
C LYS A 113 32.41 -19.01 -45.15
N ILE A 114 31.54 -18.35 -45.91
CA ILE A 114 31.10 -18.81 -47.23
C ILE A 114 32.15 -18.50 -48.30
N ALA A 115 32.87 -17.37 -48.21
CA ALA A 115 33.90 -16.97 -49.17
C ALA A 115 34.96 -18.04 -49.49
N PRO A 116 35.60 -18.73 -48.52
CA PRO A 116 36.56 -19.78 -48.83
C PRO A 116 35.91 -21.05 -49.41
N LEU A 117 34.64 -21.34 -49.09
CA LEU A 117 33.91 -22.48 -49.66
C LEU A 117 33.56 -22.24 -51.14
N VAL A 118 33.11 -21.03 -51.44
CA VAL A 118 32.83 -20.58 -52.82
C VAL A 118 34.11 -20.47 -53.64
N HIS A 119 35.23 -20.07 -53.03
CA HIS A 119 36.53 -20.01 -53.72
C HIS A 119 37.14 -21.40 -53.98
N ALA A 120 36.86 -22.38 -53.12
CA ALA A 120 37.32 -23.76 -53.30
C ALA A 120 36.53 -24.51 -54.40
N GLU A 121 35.37 -24.01 -54.81
CA GLU A 121 34.61 -24.56 -55.94
C GLU A 121 35.09 -23.97 -57.27
N GLU A 122 35.71 -24.80 -58.12
CA GLU A 122 36.26 -24.39 -59.42
C GLU A 122 35.19 -24.21 -60.54
N SER A 123 33.90 -24.27 -60.22
CA SER A 123 32.81 -24.15 -61.19
C SER A 123 31.74 -23.14 -60.77
N VAL A 124 31.44 -22.20 -61.66
CA VAL A 124 30.44 -21.12 -61.49
C VAL A 124 29.04 -21.66 -61.16
N GLY A 125 28.75 -22.92 -61.49
CA GLY A 125 27.49 -23.59 -61.18
C GLY A 125 27.38 -24.13 -59.75
N GLY A 126 28.50 -24.56 -59.14
CA GLY A 126 28.53 -25.01 -57.74
C GLY A 126 28.31 -23.84 -56.78
N ALA A 127 29.02 -22.73 -57.05
CA ALA A 127 29.00 -21.54 -56.22
C ALA A 127 27.58 -20.97 -56.00
N ARG A 128 26.70 -21.06 -57.01
CA ARG A 128 25.30 -20.61 -56.89
C ARG A 128 24.43 -21.53 -56.05
N ILE A 129 24.68 -22.85 -56.08
CA ILE A 129 23.90 -23.82 -55.30
C ILE A 129 24.23 -23.69 -53.80
N VAL A 130 25.48 -23.31 -53.48
CA VAL A 130 25.90 -23.03 -52.11
C VAL A 130 25.29 -21.72 -51.58
N GLU A 131 25.10 -20.70 -52.43
CA GLU A 131 24.42 -19.44 -52.04
C GLU A 131 22.89 -19.56 -51.94
N GLU A 132 22.24 -20.38 -52.77
CA GLU A 132 20.77 -20.53 -52.79
C GLU A 132 20.25 -21.64 -51.86
N GLY A 133 21.13 -22.50 -51.33
CA GLY A 133 20.78 -23.69 -50.53
C GLY A 133 20.83 -23.55 -49.01
N GLN A 134 20.99 -22.34 -48.46
CA GLN A 134 21.00 -22.08 -47.00
C GLN A 134 19.83 -21.21 -46.54
#